data_AF-A0A5C6ABX7-F1
#
_entry.id   AF-A0A5C6ABX7-F1
#
_cell.length_a   1.000
_cell.length_b   1.000
_cell.length_c   1.000
_cell.angle_alpha   90.00
_cell.angle_beta   90.00
_cell.angle_gamma   90.00
#
_symmetry.space_group_name_H-M   'P 1'
#
loop_
_entity.id
_entity.type
_entity.pdbx_description
1 polymer ?
#
loop_
_entity_poly.entity_id
_entity_poly.type
_entity_poly.pdbx_seq_one_letter_code
_entity_poly.pdbx_strand_id
1 'polypeptide(L)'
;MPLPDETPVALTDAPFHLPRRRGKKVHYATVYRWATKGTRGRVLESQLVGGVRYTTLGALRRYCNAAESAPPLPPRRCGVTSLPTTPELRAIEQALSDAGL
;
A
#
# COMPACT_ATOMS: atom_id res chain seq x y z
N MET A 1 -20.98 1.75 -2.89
CA MET A 1 -19.83 0.95 -2.42
C MET A 1 -19.70 1.21 -0.92
N PRO A 2 -19.85 0.22 -0.03
CA PRO A 2 -19.79 0.49 1.40
C PRO A 2 -18.34 0.82 1.77
N LEU A 3 -18.12 2.01 2.33
CA LEU A 3 -16.86 2.35 2.97
C LEU A 3 -16.78 1.51 4.26
N PRO A 4 -15.63 0.88 4.59
CA PRO A 4 -15.50 0.17 5.86
C PRO A 4 -15.81 1.11 7.03
N ASP A 5 -16.37 0.58 8.12
CA ASP A 5 -16.72 1.33 9.35
C ASP A 5 -15.51 2.01 10.05
N GLU A 6 -14.31 1.86 9.49
CA GLU A 6 -13.08 2.46 9.98
C GLU A 6 -12.85 3.84 9.35
N THR A 7 -12.74 4.88 10.18
CA THR A 7 -12.45 6.25 9.76
C THR A 7 -11.11 6.32 9.01
N PRO A 8 -11.07 6.85 7.77
CA PRO A 8 -9.83 7.01 7.02
C PRO A 8 -8.97 8.12 7.61
N VAL A 9 -7.66 7.89 7.64
CA VAL A 9 -6.62 8.78 8.14
C VAL A 9 -5.63 9.05 7.02
N ALA A 10 -5.37 10.31 6.69
CA ALA A 10 -4.36 10.65 5.69
C ALA A 10 -2.97 10.19 6.16
N LEU A 11 -2.12 9.75 5.23
CA LEU A 11 -0.77 9.29 5.60
C LEU A 11 0.09 10.37 6.26
N THR A 12 -0.21 11.65 6.01
CA THR A 12 0.39 12.80 6.67
C THR A 12 0.07 12.86 8.17
N ASP A 13 -1.10 12.35 8.55
CA ASP A 13 -1.64 12.40 9.91
C ASP A 13 -1.38 11.11 10.69
N ALA A 14 -1.14 10.00 9.99
CA ALA A 14 -0.80 8.71 10.59
C ALA A 14 0.29 8.78 11.68
N PRO A 15 1.37 9.59 11.57
CA PRO A 15 2.35 9.75 12.64
C PRO A 15 1.82 10.24 13.98
N PHE A 16 0.68 10.92 14.03
CA PHE A 16 0.08 11.40 15.28
C PHE A 16 -0.60 10.27 16.07
N HIS A 17 -0.96 9.18 15.39
CA HIS A 17 -1.57 8.01 16.00
C HIS A 17 -0.55 6.91 16.36
N LEU A 18 0.73 7.14 16.07
CA LEU A 18 1.81 6.20 16.35
C LEU A 18 2.54 6.54 17.66
N PRO A 19 3.05 5.53 18.38
CA PRO A 19 3.89 5.78 19.55
C PRO A 19 5.16 6.53 19.18
N ARG A 20 5.66 7.35 20.10
CA ARG A 20 6.92 8.08 19.91
C ARG A 20 8.11 7.14 20.02
N ARG A 21 9.00 7.19 19.03
CA ARG A 21 10.26 6.44 19.04
C ARG A 21 11.33 7.27 19.73
N ARG A 22 11.78 6.85 20.91
CA ARG A 22 12.79 7.56 21.71
C ARG A 22 12.41 9.04 21.93
N GLY A 23 11.15 9.27 22.30
CA GLY A 23 10.61 10.62 22.51
C GLY A 23 10.29 11.42 21.22
N LYS A 24 10.67 10.93 20.03
CA LYS A 24 10.43 11.62 18.76
C LYS A 24 9.24 11.02 18.01
N LYS A 25 8.47 11.89 17.33
CA LYS A 25 7.41 11.47 16.41
C LYS A 25 8.03 10.70 15.24
N VAL A 26 7.35 9.66 14.77
CA VAL A 26 7.73 8.99 13.51
C VAL A 26 7.62 9.99 12.37
N HIS A 27 8.60 10.04 11.48
CA HIS A 27 8.53 10.95 10.34
C HIS A 27 7.49 10.44 9.32
N TYR A 28 6.68 11.33 8.74
CA TYR A 28 5.63 10.94 7.77
C TYR A 28 6.20 10.13 6.59
N ALA A 29 7.40 10.47 6.12
CA ALA A 29 8.09 9.72 5.06
C ALA A 29 8.33 8.24 5.42
N THR A 30 8.44 7.90 6.72
CA THR A 30 8.54 6.50 7.16
C THR A 30 7.23 5.76 6.94
N VAL A 31 6.10 6.39 7.27
CA VAL A 31 4.77 5.82 7.03
C VAL A 31 4.49 5.72 5.54
N TYR A 32 4.87 6.75 4.76
CA TYR A 32 4.79 6.71 3.30
C TYR A 32 5.59 5.56 2.71
N ARG A 33 6.81 5.33 3.21
CA ARG A 33 7.63 4.18 2.81
C ARG A 33 6.95 2.85 3.17
N TRP A 34 6.32 2.74 4.33
CA TRP A 34 5.58 1.53 4.72
C TRP A 34 4.43 1.23 3.76
N ALA A 35 3.71 2.25 3.29
CA ALA A 35 2.58 2.08 2.37
C ALA A 35 2.99 1.84 0.91
N THR A 36 4.14 2.34 0.48
CA THR A 36 4.57 2.26 -0.93
C THR A 36 5.56 1.13 -1.19
N LYS A 37 6.70 1.14 -0.50
CA LYS A 37 7.77 0.14 -0.65
C LYS A 37 7.63 -1.03 0.33
N GLY A 38 6.95 -0.78 1.45
CA GLY A 38 6.97 -1.69 2.59
C GLY A 38 8.28 -1.64 3.37
N THR A 39 8.35 -2.44 4.41
CA THR A 39 9.55 -2.67 5.22
C THR A 39 9.48 -4.08 5.81
N ARG A 40 10.60 -4.81 5.81
CA ARG A 40 10.67 -6.19 6.33
C ARG A 40 9.61 -7.12 5.72
N GLY A 41 9.46 -7.07 4.39
CA GLY A 41 8.53 -7.92 3.63
C GLY A 41 7.05 -7.60 3.84
N ARG A 42 6.70 -6.49 4.49
CA ARG A 42 5.32 -6.11 4.80
C ARG A 42 5.02 -4.70 4.30
N VAL A 43 3.80 -4.50 3.84
CA VAL A 43 3.30 -3.22 3.32
C VAL A 43 2.11 -2.77 4.16
N LEU A 44 2.05 -1.48 4.47
CA LEU A 44 0.92 -0.89 5.17
C LEU A 44 -0.29 -0.77 4.24
N GLU A 45 -1.44 -1.30 4.68
CA GLU A 45 -2.70 -1.16 3.95
C GLU A 45 -3.08 0.31 3.79
N SER A 46 -3.31 0.72 2.54
CA SER A 46 -3.63 2.09 2.19
C SER A 46 -4.37 2.17 0.86
N GLN A 47 -5.12 3.26 0.67
CA GLN A 47 -5.89 3.55 -0.55
C GLN A 47 -5.59 4.96 -1.04
N LEU A 48 -5.54 5.15 -2.37
CA LEU A 48 -5.35 6.45 -2.99
C LEU A 48 -6.73 7.01 -3.38
N VAL A 49 -7.09 8.19 -2.88
CA VAL A 49 -8.34 8.88 -3.17
C VAL A 49 -8.02 10.34 -3.49
N GLY A 50 -8.33 10.78 -4.71
CA GLY A 50 -8.09 12.16 -5.13
C GLY A 50 -6.62 12.60 -5.03
N GLY A 51 -5.66 11.69 -5.27
CA GLY A 51 -4.23 11.98 -5.15
C GLY A 51 -3.68 11.97 -3.72
N VAL A 52 -4.53 11.86 -2.70
CA VAL A 52 -4.13 11.70 -1.31
C VAL A 52 -4.22 10.24 -0.90
N ARG A 53 -3.22 9.75 -0.19
CA ARG A 53 -3.19 8.36 0.28
C ARG A 53 -3.67 8.30 1.73
N TYR A 54 -4.62 7.40 1.98
CA TYR A 54 -5.25 7.18 3.26
C TYR A 54 -4.94 5.78 3.78
N THR A 55 -4.92 5.64 5.10
CA THR A 55 -4.87 4.37 5.83
C THR A 55 -5.95 4.40 6.92
N THR A 56 -6.04 3.36 7.74
CA THR A 56 -6.96 3.33 8.89
C THR A 56 -6.20 3.02 10.16
N LEU A 57 -6.78 3.34 11.33
CA LEU A 57 -6.19 2.99 12.62
C LEU A 57 -6.09 1.47 12.79
N GLY A 58 -7.07 0.70 12.29
CA GLY A 58 -7.04 -0.76 12.27
C GLY A 58 -5.86 -1.29 11.46
N ALA A 59 -5.62 -0.73 10.27
CA ALA A 59 -4.47 -1.06 9.43
C ALA A 59 -3.13 -0.76 10.11
N LEU A 60 -3.00 0.42 10.74
CA LEU A 60 -1.79 0.79 11.50
C LEU A 60 -1.54 -0.19 12.66
N ARG A 61 -2.58 -0.52 13.43
CA ARG A 61 -2.49 -1.50 14.52
C ARG A 61 -2.04 -2.87 14.01
N ARG A 62 -2.67 -3.39 12.95
CA ARG A 62 -2.29 -4.67 12.33
C ARG A 62 -0.84 -4.66 11.87
N TYR A 63 -0.41 -3.59 11.19
CA TYR A 63 0.95 -3.45 10.69
C TYR A 63 2.01 -3.42 11.80
N CYS A 64 1.74 -2.67 12.88
CA CYS A 64 2.60 -2.59 14.05
C CYS A 64 2.66 -3.93 14.81
N ASN A 65 1.52 -4.54 15.11
CA ASN A 65 1.45 -5.81 15.86
C ASN A 65 2.05 -6.98 15.07
N ALA A 66 1.88 -7.00 13.75
CA ALA A 66 2.53 -7.99 12.89
C ALA A 66 4.06 -7.91 12.94
N ALA A 67 4.65 -6.81 13.44
CA ALA A 67 6.09 -6.72 13.63
C ALA A 67 6.62 -7.46 14.85
N GLU A 68 5.72 -7.78 15.80
CA GLU A 68 6.07 -8.37 17.09
C GLU A 68 5.89 -9.90 17.09
N SER A 69 5.05 -10.48 16.21
CA SER A 69 4.51 -11.82 16.45
C SER A 69 4.71 -12.92 15.40
N ALA A 70 4.90 -12.70 14.09
CA ALA A 70 4.64 -13.83 13.16
C ALA A 70 5.18 -13.74 11.71
N PRO A 71 5.28 -14.90 11.01
CA PRO A 71 5.92 -15.09 9.70
C PRO A 71 5.28 -14.29 8.56
N PRO A 72 5.99 -14.09 7.43
CA PRO A 72 5.59 -13.18 6.37
C PRO A 72 4.20 -13.52 5.83
N LEU A 73 3.25 -12.61 6.05
CA LEU A 73 1.98 -12.64 5.33
C LEU A 73 2.27 -12.48 3.83
N PRO A 74 1.58 -13.22 2.94
CA PRO A 74 1.68 -12.97 1.51
C PRO A 74 1.35 -11.50 1.26
N PRO A 75 2.10 -10.80 0.39
CA PRO A 75 1.84 -9.39 0.12
C PRO A 75 0.40 -9.26 -0.38
N ARG A 76 -0.47 -8.64 0.42
CA ARG A 76 -1.75 -8.15 -0.09
C ARG A 76 -1.37 -7.05 -1.06
N ARG A 77 -1.46 -7.38 -2.35
CA ARG A 77 -1.23 -6.42 -3.43
C ARG A 77 -2.14 -5.23 -3.15
N CYS A 78 -1.55 -4.10 -2.76
CA CYS A 78 -2.15 -2.81 -3.07
C CYS A 78 -2.30 -2.88 -4.59
N GLY A 79 -3.54 -2.82 -5.09
CA GLY A 79 -3.83 -3.00 -6.50
C GLY A 79 -2.97 -2.07 -7.34
N VAL A 80 -1.83 -2.58 -7.79
CA VAL A 80 -1.27 -2.18 -9.05
C VAL A 80 -2.19 -2.88 -10.03
N THR A 81 -2.89 -2.10 -10.84
CA THR A 81 -3.16 -2.57 -12.20
C THR A 81 -1.78 -2.92 -12.72
N SER A 82 -1.42 -4.21 -12.70
CA SER A 82 -0.27 -4.65 -13.45
C SER A 82 -0.67 -4.43 -14.89
N LEU A 83 -0.37 -3.24 -15.42
CA LEU A 83 -0.12 -3.15 -16.84
C LEU A 83 0.95 -4.22 -17.11
N PRO A 84 0.70 -5.17 -18.02
CA PRO A 84 1.62 -6.26 -18.27
C PRO A 84 3.00 -5.68 -18.57
N THR A 85 3.98 -6.05 -17.76
CA THR A 85 5.39 -5.72 -18.02
C THR A 85 5.78 -6.46 -19.30
N THR A 86 6.11 -5.70 -20.34
CA THR A 86 6.67 -6.06 -21.64
C THR A 86 7.56 -7.32 -21.55
N PRO A 87 7.10 -8.48 -22.08
CA PRO A 87 7.01 -8.81 -23.51
C PRO A 87 5.60 -9.18 -24.01
N GLU A 88 4.63 -9.33 -23.11
CA GLU A 88 3.25 -9.71 -23.47
C GLU A 88 2.52 -8.61 -24.26
N LEU A 89 2.86 -7.33 -24.05
CA LEU A 89 2.31 -6.23 -24.84
C LEU A 89 2.66 -6.35 -26.33
N ARG A 90 3.90 -6.75 -26.66
CA ARG A 90 4.30 -6.96 -28.07
C ARG A 90 3.59 -8.15 -28.69
N ALA A 91 3.29 -9.18 -27.92
CA ALA A 91 2.53 -10.33 -28.40
C ALA A 91 1.07 -9.96 -28.71
N ILE A 92 0.47 -9.10 -27.89
CA ILE A 92 -0.88 -8.58 -28.13
C ILE A 92 -0.89 -7.64 -29.34
N GLU A 93 0.07 -6.73 -29.47
CA GLU A 93 0.22 -5.85 -30.65
C GLU A 93 0.46 -6.65 -31.94
N GLN A 94 1.31 -7.68 -31.90
CA GLN A 94 1.58 -8.55 -33.05
C GLN A 94 0.33 -9.35 -33.44
N ALA A 95 -0.39 -9.90 -32.46
CA ALA A 95 -1.64 -10.63 -32.72
C ALA A 95 -2.74 -9.73 -33.31
N LEU A 96 -2.80 -8.45 -32.91
CA LEU A 96 -3.72 -7.47 -33.50
C LEU A 96 -3.30 -7.11 -34.93
N SER A 97 -2.01 -6.93 -35.18
CA SER A 97 -1.48 -6.66 -36.52
C SER A 97 -1.68 -7.83 -37.49
N ASP A 98 -1.57 -9.07 -37.02
CA ASP A 98 -1.78 -10.28 -37.84
C ASP A 98 -3.29 -10.52 -38.12
N ALA A 99 -4.18 -9.98 -37.27
CA ALA A 99 -5.62 -10.04 -37.44
C ALA A 99 -6.19 -8.92 -38.34
N GLY A 100 -5.39 -7.92 -38.72
CA GLY A 100 -5.75 -6.90 -39.73
C GLY A 100 -6.83 -5.91 -39.29
N LEU A 101 -6.91 -5.58 -37.99
CA LEU A 101 -7.79 -4.53 -37.43
C LEU A 101 -7.03 -3.24 -37.12
#